data_AF-A0A6G2CDC1-F1
#
_entry.id   AF-A0A6G2CDC1-F1
#
_cell.length_a   1.000
_cell.length_b   1.000
_cell.length_c   1.000
_cell.angle_alpha   90.00
_cell.angle_beta   90.00
_cell.angle_gamma   90.00
#
_symmetry.space_group_name_H-M   'P 1'
#
loop_
_entity.id
_entity.type
_entity.pdbx_description
1 polymer ?
#
loop_
_entity_poly.entity_id
_entity_poly.type
_entity_poly.pdbx_seq_one_letter_code
_entity_poly.pdbx_strand_id
1 'polypeptide(L)' 'MSKLLSFRKDIGWTQQEMAKKIGISVSYYAMIELELRNPSYNFMMKFIEAFPDCGTSIFFLNKNFTNREV' A
#
# COMPACT_ATOMS: atom_id res chain seq x y z
N MET A 1 12.40 -1.06 -1.03
CA MET A 1 11.36 -2.02 -1.47
C MET A 1 10.13 -1.73 -0.63
N SER A 2 8.98 -1.43 -1.24
CA SER A 2 7.79 -1.06 -0.46
C SER A 2 7.24 -2.27 0.28
N LYS A 3 6.71 -2.06 1.50
CA LYS A 3 6.11 -3.15 2.29
C LYS A 3 4.89 -3.76 1.60
N LEU A 4 4.16 -2.96 0.81
CA LEU A 4 3.05 -3.42 -0.04
C LEU A 4 3.51 -4.41 -1.12
N LEU A 5 4.64 -4.12 -1.77
CA LEU A 5 5.22 -5.03 -2.76
C LEU A 5 5.60 -6.37 -2.13
N SER A 6 6.23 -6.34 -0.95
CA SER A 6 6.58 -7.55 -0.20
C SER A 6 5.33 -8.35 0.16
N PHE A 7 4.34 -7.72 0.80
CA PHE A 7 3.08 -8.36 1.16
C PHE A 7 2.39 -9.03 -0.03
N ARG A 8 2.27 -8.33 -1.16
CA ARG A 8 1.65 -8.88 -2.37
C ARG A 8 2.40 -10.10 -2.88
N LYS A 9 3.74 -10.07 -2.86
CA LYS A 9 4.57 -11.20 -3.27
C LYS A 9 4.44 -12.38 -2.30
N ASP A 10 4.34 -12.11 -1.00
CA ASP A 10 4.21 -13.14 0.03
C ASP A 10 2.90 -13.92 -0.09
N ILE A 11 1.80 -13.24 -0.46
CA ILE A 11 0.52 -13.89 -0.75
C ILE A 11 0.43 -14.45 -2.18
N GLY A 12 1.44 -14.23 -3.02
CA GLY A 12 1.52 -14.76 -4.38
C GLY A 12 0.59 -14.10 -5.41
N TRP A 13 0.11 -12.87 -5.17
CA TRP A 13 -0.90 -12.23 -6.02
C TRP A 13 -0.31 -11.24 -7.02
N THR A 14 -1.02 -11.05 -8.12
CA THR A 14 -0.76 -9.99 -9.10
C THR A 14 -1.30 -8.63 -8.62
N GLN A 15 -0.79 -7.52 -9.19
CA GLN A 15 -1.32 -6.18 -8.89
C GLN A 15 -2.80 -6.06 -9.29
N GLN A 16 -3.24 -6.80 -10.31
CA GLN A 16 -4.63 -6.82 -10.76
C GLN A 16 -5.54 -7.50 -9.74
N GLU A 17 -5.13 -8.64 -9.17
CA GLU A 17 -5.89 -9.33 -8.13
C GLU A 17 -6.00 -8.48 -6.86
N MET A 18 -4.90 -7.82 -6.46
CA MET A 18 -4.91 -6.88 -5.34
C MET A 18 -5.93 -5.75 -5.57
N ALA A 19 -5.83 -5.06 -6.72
CA ALA A 19 -6.73 -3.96 -7.04
C ALA A 19 -8.20 -4.40 -7.09
N LYS A 20 -8.46 -5.59 -7.66
CA LYS A 20 -9.81 -6.17 -7.72
C LYS A 20 -10.35 -6.49 -6.32
N LYS A 21 -9.52 -7.07 -5.44
CA LYS A 21 -9.91 -7.41 -4.06
C LYS A 21 -10.20 -6.16 -3.21
N ILE A 22 -9.41 -5.10 -3.36
CA ILE A 22 -9.58 -3.83 -2.64
C ILE A 22 -10.70 -2.97 -3.26
N GLY A 23 -11.06 -3.21 -4.53
CA GLY A 23 -12.07 -2.43 -5.24
C GLY A 23 -11.56 -1.06 -5.68
N ILE A 24 -10.39 -1.03 -6.33
CA ILE A 24 -9.75 0.15 -6.93
C ILE A 24 -9.17 -0.17 -8.32
N SER A 25 -8.67 0.84 -9.04
CA SER A 25 -8.00 0.60 -10.32
C SER A 25 -6.58 0.02 -10.12
N VAL A 26 -6.16 -0.84 -11.07
CA VAL A 26 -4.82 -1.43 -11.09
C VAL A 26 -3.73 -0.36 -11.15
N SER A 27 -3.94 0.69 -11.94
CA SER A 27 -3.02 1.82 -12.05
C SER A 27 -2.85 2.54 -10.71
N TYR A 28 -3.94 2.76 -9.97
CA TYR A 28 -3.87 3.42 -8.66
C TYR A 28 -3.12 2.56 -7.64
N TYR A 29 -3.41 1.25 -7.61
CA TYR A 29 -2.66 0.30 -6.78
C TYR A 29 -1.16 0.31 -7.11
N ALA A 30 -0.79 0.24 -8.40
CA ALA A 30 0.60 0.26 -8.84
C ALA A 30 1.33 1.54 -8.45
N MET A 31 0.70 2.72 -8.57
CA MET A 31 1.30 3.99 -8.14
C MET A 31 1.61 4.02 -6.64
N ILE A 32 0.78 3.39 -5.82
CA ILE A 32 1.02 3.29 -4.37
C ILE A 32 2.14 2.30 -4.08
N GLU A 33 2.10 1.12 -4.72
CA GLU A 33 3.13 0.08 -4.55
C GLU A 33 4.52 0.55 -4.98
N LEU A 34 4.59 1.39 -6.03
CA LEU A 34 5.81 2.03 -6.55
C LEU A 34 6.20 3.31 -5.80
N GLU A 35 5.49 3.68 -4.73
CA GLU A 35 5.73 4.90 -3.92
C GLU A 35 5.63 6.21 -4.72
N LEU A 36 5.04 6.18 -5.92
CA LEU A 36 4.75 7.35 -6.75
C LEU A 36 3.59 8.18 -6.18
N ARG A 37 2.75 7.57 -5.35
CA ARG A 37 1.63 8.22 -4.69
C ARG A 37 1.46 7.72 -3.26
N ASN A 38 1.24 8.64 -2.33
CA ASN A 38 0.91 8.26 -0.95
C ASN A 38 -0.48 7.57 -0.92
N PRO A 39 -0.65 6.52 -0.10
CA PRO A 39 -1.95 5.94 0.15
C PRO A 39 -2.92 6.98 0.70
N SER A 40 -4.13 7.06 0.14
CA SER A 40 -5.20 7.87 0.74
C SER A 40 -5.80 7.16 1.94
N TYR A 41 -6.49 7.90 2.82
CA TYR A 41 -7.26 7.30 3.91
C TYR A 41 -8.25 6.24 3.40
N ASN A 42 -8.97 6.56 2.32
CA ASN A 42 -9.90 5.63 1.68
C ASN A 42 -9.22 4.34 1.17
N PHE A 43 -8.02 4.46 0.59
CA PHE A 43 -7.23 3.28 0.21
C PHE A 43 -6.87 2.44 1.43
N MET A 44 -6.37 3.06 2.50
CA MET A 44 -5.97 2.35 3.72
C MET A 44 -7.14 1.61 4.34
N MET A 45 -8.31 2.25 4.45
CA MET A 45 -9.53 1.62 4.95
C MET A 45 -9.94 0.41 4.11
N LYS A 46 -10.07 0.58 2.79
CA LYS A 46 -10.42 -0.52 1.89
C LYS A 46 -9.40 -1.66 1.94
N PHE A 47 -8.12 -1.34 2.11
CA PHE A 47 -7.07 -2.35 2.19
C PHE A 47 -7.16 -3.15 3.49
N ILE A 48 -7.38 -2.48 4.64
CA ILE A 48 -7.57 -3.15 5.94
C ILE A 48 -8.85 -4.00 5.92
N GLU A 49 -9.93 -3.51 5.32
CA GLU A 49 -11.16 -4.29 5.13
C GLU A 49 -10.93 -5.53 4.25
N ALA A 50 -10.12 -5.40 3.19
CA ALA A 50 -9.78 -6.49 2.29
C ALA A 50 -8.81 -7.52 2.91
N PHE A 51 -7.93 -7.07 3.79
CA PHE A 51 -6.85 -7.82 4.41
C PHE A 51 -6.72 -7.49 5.91
N PRO A 52 -7.66 -7.94 6.76
CA PRO A 52 -7.70 -7.57 8.18
C PRO A 52 -6.49 -8.05 8.98
N ASP A 53 -5.84 -9.12 8.53
CA ASP A 53 -4.63 -9.67 9.18
C ASP A 53 -3.37 -8.85 8.86
N CYS A 54 -3.44 -7.91 7.92
CA CYS A 54 -2.32 -7.03 7.63
C CYS A 54 -2.28 -5.89 8.67
N GLY A 55 -1.15 -5.74 9.35
CA GLY A 55 -0.96 -4.61 10.26
C GLY A 55 -0.88 -3.28 9.48
N THR A 56 -1.38 -2.19 10.07
CA THR A 56 -1.35 -0.83 9.48
C THR A 56 0.05 -0.33 9.16
N SER A 57 1.08 -0.94 9.78
CA SER A 57 2.51 -0.66 9.54
C SER A 57 2.93 -0.78 8.07
N ILE A 58 2.15 -1.48 7.24
CA ILE A 58 2.39 -1.69 5.80
C ILE A 58 2.33 -0.40 4.97
N PHE A 59 1.53 0.59 5.40
CA PHE A 59 1.37 1.87 4.70
C PHE A 59 2.47 2.89 5.03
N PHE A 60 3.22 2.66 6.10
CA PHE A 60 4.26 3.58 6.53
C PHE A 60 5.55 3.29 5.77
N LEU A 61 5.86 4.19 4.84
CA LEU A 61 7.15 4.28 4.18
C LEU A 61 8.22 4.58 5.22
N ASN A 62 9.41 4.00 5.04
CA ASN A 62 10.58 4.31 5.85
C ASN A 62 11.15 5.67 5.41
N LYS A 63 10.35 6.74 5.58
CA LYS A 63 10.82 8.10 5.42
C LYS A 63 11.34 8.54 6.77
N ASN A 64 12.66 8.74 6.84
CA ASN A 64 13.30 9.49 7.91
C ASN A 64 12.72 10.91 7.91
N PHE A 65 11.62 11.12 8.61
CA PHE A 65 11.17 12.46 8.94
C PHE A 65 12.06 12.95 10.08
N THR A 66 13.06 13.77 9.74
CA THR A 66 13.21 15.14 10.24
C THR A 66 14.59 15.68 9.88
N ASN A 67 14.62 16.67 9.00
CA ASN A 67 15.28 17.93 9.30
C ASN A 67 14.34 19.02 8.77
N ARG A 68 13.40 19.46 9.62
CA ARG A 68 12.94 20.85 9.51
C ARG A 68 14.07 21.64 10.15
N GLU A 69 14.94 22.20 9.32
CA GLU A 69 15.79 23.30 9.77
C GLU A 69 14.84 24.42 10.19
N VAL A 70 14.82 24.67 11.50
CA VAL A 70 14.16 25.82 12.13
C VAL A 70 15.11 27.00 12.04
#